data_AF-X1EC99-F1
#
_entry.id   AF-X1EC99-F1
#
_cell.length_a   1.000
_cell.length_b   1.000
_cell.length_c   1.000
_cell.angle_alpha   90.00
_cell.angle_beta   90.00
_cell.angle_gamma   90.00
#
_symmetry.space_group_name_H-M   'P 1'
#
loop_
_entity.id
_entity.type
_entity.pdbx_description
1 polymer ?
#
loop_
_entity_poly.entity_id
_entity_poly.type
_entity_poly.pdbx_seq_one_letter_code
_entity_poly.pdbx_strand_id
1 'polypeptide(L)'
;IEGEHTSPFFVYLPYNTPHSPMQVPDRWWNKFKNKEIAQEHSKKKNEKIDHTRAALAMCENIDWNVGRLLSKLRELRLEKNTIVVYFSDNGPNGSRWNDGLRGRKGSTDEGGVRSPLVISWPGVIKAGTV
;
A
#
# COMPACT_ATOMS: atom_id res chain seq x y z
N ILE A 1 -19.30 10.90 0.38
CA ILE A 1 -18.58 11.35 1.60
C ILE A 1 -18.83 12.82 1.83
N GLU A 2 -18.79 13.67 0.78
CA GLU A 2 -19.23 15.07 0.89
C GLU A 2 -20.77 15.14 0.77
N GLY A 3 -21.44 15.85 1.70
CA GLY A 3 -22.89 16.00 1.78
C GLY A 3 -23.46 15.78 3.20
N GLU A 4 -24.74 16.11 3.42
CA GLU A 4 -25.45 15.69 4.64
C GLU A 4 -25.72 14.19 4.59
N HIS A 5 -25.22 13.46 5.59
CA HIS A 5 -25.37 12.02 5.69
C HIS A 5 -26.07 11.68 7.01
N THR A 6 -27.32 11.24 6.93
CA THR A 6 -28.10 10.74 8.09
C THR A 6 -27.91 9.23 8.32
N SER A 7 -27.23 8.54 7.41
CA SER A 7 -26.96 7.10 7.47
C SER A 7 -25.45 6.79 7.34
N PRO A 8 -24.99 5.66 7.90
CA PRO A 8 -23.61 5.22 7.72
C PRO A 8 -23.33 4.87 6.25
N PHE A 9 -22.08 5.03 5.82
CA PHE A 9 -21.63 4.66 4.48
C PHE A 9 -20.60 3.53 4.51
N PHE A 10 -20.48 2.84 3.39
CA PHE A 10 -19.41 1.90 3.10
C PHE A 10 -18.71 2.31 1.80
N VAL A 11 -17.37 2.32 1.81
CA VAL A 11 -16.55 2.62 0.64
C VAL A 11 -15.54 1.50 0.46
N TYR A 12 -15.53 0.91 -0.73
CA TYR A 12 -14.48 0.02 -1.18
C TYR A 12 -13.63 0.74 -2.23
N LEU A 13 -12.34 0.88 -1.97
CA LEU A 13 -11.39 1.61 -2.83
C LEU A 13 -10.25 0.68 -3.28
N PRO A 14 -10.48 -0.18 -4.30
CA PRO A 14 -9.47 -1.11 -4.79
C PRO A 14 -8.50 -0.39 -5.73
N TYR A 15 -7.34 0.01 -5.23
CA TYR A 15 -6.28 0.51 -6.10
C TYR A 15 -5.74 -0.62 -6.99
N ASN A 16 -5.57 -0.34 -8.28
CA ASN A 16 -4.95 -1.29 -9.22
C ASN A 16 -3.42 -1.36 -9.02
N THR A 17 -2.81 -0.28 -8.52
CA THR A 17 -1.38 -0.22 -8.24
C THR A 17 -1.05 -0.99 -6.96
N PRO A 18 0.16 -1.58 -6.82
CA PRO A 18 1.31 -1.50 -7.72
C PRO A 18 1.34 -2.65 -8.75
N HIS A 19 0.18 -3.19 -9.17
CA HIS A 19 0.14 -4.19 -10.23
C HIS A 19 0.72 -3.64 -11.54
N SER A 20 1.34 -4.52 -12.34
CA SER A 20 1.79 -4.17 -13.69
C SER A 20 0.62 -3.79 -14.59
N PRO A 21 0.81 -2.94 -15.63
CA PRO A 21 2.08 -2.39 -16.12
C PRO A 21 2.73 -1.38 -15.16
N MET A 22 4.07 -1.33 -15.15
CA MET A 22 4.86 -0.47 -14.26
C MET A 22 4.81 0.99 -14.73
N GLN A 23 3.67 1.65 -14.50
CA GLN A 23 3.38 3.00 -14.98
C GLN A 23 3.02 3.91 -13.81
N VAL A 24 3.74 5.02 -13.69
CA VAL A 24 3.52 6.01 -12.64
C VAL A 24 3.90 7.39 -13.17
N PRO A 25 3.19 8.48 -12.79
CA PRO A 25 3.57 9.82 -13.20
C PRO A 25 5.01 10.20 -12.83
N ASP A 26 5.65 11.03 -13.67
CA ASP A 26 7.05 11.44 -13.53
C ASP A 26 7.40 12.01 -12.16
N ARG A 27 6.48 12.75 -11.52
CA ARG A 27 6.70 13.31 -10.18
C ARG A 27 7.05 12.25 -9.13
N TRP A 28 6.57 11.02 -9.33
CA TRP A 28 6.90 9.88 -8.48
C TRP A 28 8.10 9.14 -9.02
N TRP A 29 8.13 8.82 -10.32
CA TRP A 29 9.25 8.09 -10.93
C TRP A 29 10.60 8.78 -10.70
N ASN A 30 10.65 10.11 -10.84
CA ASN A 30 11.87 10.89 -10.67
C ASN A 30 12.50 10.77 -9.27
N LYS A 31 11.71 10.44 -8.23
CA LYS A 31 12.22 10.17 -6.87
C LYS A 31 12.92 8.82 -6.75
N PHE A 32 12.62 7.86 -7.64
CA PHE A 32 13.05 6.46 -7.52
C PHE A 32 13.98 6.00 -8.64
N LYS A 33 13.99 6.64 -9.81
CA LYS A 33 14.76 6.20 -10.99
C LYS A 33 16.25 5.96 -10.73
N ASN A 34 16.84 6.74 -9.83
CA ASN A 34 18.25 6.62 -9.42
C ASN A 34 18.40 6.19 -7.96
N LYS A 35 17.30 5.79 -7.30
CA LYS A 35 17.34 5.44 -5.88
C LYS A 35 18.06 4.10 -5.71
N GLU A 36 18.99 4.05 -4.77
CA GLU A 36 19.59 2.81 -4.32
C GLU A 36 18.57 2.01 -3.52
N ILE A 37 18.49 0.70 -3.78
CA ILE A 37 17.56 -0.20 -3.11
C ILE A 37 18.33 -0.98 -2.05
N ALA A 38 18.18 -0.58 -0.78
CA ALA A 38 18.87 -1.21 0.34
C ALA A 38 18.22 -2.54 0.76
N GLN A 39 16.90 -2.66 0.61
CA GLN A 39 16.14 -3.85 0.95
C GLN A 39 15.94 -4.71 -0.30
N GLU A 40 16.66 -5.82 -0.36
CA GLU A 40 16.71 -6.69 -1.54
C GLU A 40 15.95 -8.00 -1.29
N HIS A 41 15.48 -8.62 -2.36
CA HIS A 41 14.91 -9.97 -2.27
C HIS A 41 15.98 -10.99 -1.86
N SER A 42 15.60 -12.02 -1.10
CA SER A 42 16.49 -13.11 -0.68
C SER A 42 17.23 -13.80 -1.84
N LYS A 43 16.63 -13.76 -3.04
CA LYS A 43 17.23 -14.15 -4.32
C LYS A 43 17.55 -12.93 -5.18
N LYS A 44 18.52 -12.10 -4.77
CA LYS A 44 18.94 -10.84 -5.44
C LYS A 44 19.13 -10.97 -6.95
N LYS A 45 19.70 -12.08 -7.43
CA LYS A 45 19.93 -12.33 -8.86
C LYS A 45 18.66 -12.29 -9.72
N ASN A 46 17.49 -12.52 -9.11
CA ASN A 46 16.20 -12.53 -9.80
C ASN A 46 15.46 -11.18 -9.70
N GLU A 47 16.03 -10.20 -8.99
CA GLU A 47 15.44 -8.88 -8.81
C GLU A 47 15.76 -7.98 -10.00
N LYS A 48 14.71 -7.39 -10.58
CA LYS A 48 14.83 -6.43 -11.67
C LYS A 48 14.77 -5.03 -11.07
N ILE A 49 15.91 -4.36 -10.95
CA ILE A 49 16.05 -3.15 -10.15
C ILE A 49 15.07 -2.04 -10.56
N ASP A 50 14.89 -1.78 -11.86
CA ASP A 50 13.98 -0.74 -12.33
C ASP A 50 12.50 -1.11 -12.12
N HIS A 51 12.19 -2.41 -12.15
CA HIS A 51 10.86 -2.90 -11.81
C HIS A 51 10.59 -2.74 -10.30
N THR A 52 11.59 -2.92 -9.45
CA THR A 52 11.49 -2.61 -8.01
C THR A 52 11.30 -1.10 -7.80
N ARG A 53 12.12 -0.26 -8.44
CA ARG A 53 11.99 1.21 -8.35
C ARG A 53 10.62 1.70 -8.80
N ALA A 54 10.09 1.17 -9.90
CA ALA A 54 8.76 1.53 -10.39
C ALA A 54 7.66 1.08 -9.43
N ALA A 55 7.75 -0.13 -8.87
CA ALA A 55 6.81 -0.60 -7.85
C ALA A 55 6.82 0.30 -6.60
N LEU A 56 8.00 0.70 -6.12
CA LEU A 56 8.13 1.63 -4.98
C LEU A 56 7.56 3.02 -5.30
N ALA A 57 7.79 3.53 -6.51
CA ALA A 57 7.20 4.79 -6.96
C ALA A 57 5.66 4.73 -7.04
N MET A 58 5.10 3.59 -7.45
CA MET A 58 3.66 3.36 -7.39
C MET A 58 3.15 3.26 -5.95
N CYS A 59 3.88 2.61 -5.04
CA CYS A 59 3.54 2.57 -3.61
C CYS A 59 3.50 3.98 -2.99
N GLU A 60 4.48 4.82 -3.28
CA GLU A 60 4.48 6.23 -2.87
C GLU A 60 3.24 6.99 -3.43
N ASN A 61 2.83 6.70 -4.66
CA ASN A 61 1.61 7.29 -5.21
C ASN A 61 0.33 6.80 -4.50
N ILE A 62 0.27 5.52 -4.12
CA ILE A 62 -0.84 4.96 -3.32
C ILE A 62 -0.87 5.65 -1.96
N ASP A 63 0.26 5.70 -1.27
CA ASP A 63 0.41 6.34 0.03
C ASP A 63 -0.12 7.78 0.02
N TRP A 64 0.27 8.56 -0.99
CA TRP A 64 -0.24 9.93 -1.16
C TRP A 64 -1.76 9.99 -1.34
N ASN A 65 -2.35 9.06 -2.09
CA ASN A 65 -3.81 9.02 -2.27
C ASN A 65 -4.55 8.56 -1.00
N VAL A 66 -3.99 7.63 -0.24
CA VAL A 66 -4.49 7.27 1.09
C VAL A 66 -4.43 8.48 2.02
N GLY A 67 -3.31 9.22 2.01
CA GLY A 67 -3.15 10.47 2.75
C GLY A 67 -4.23 11.51 2.41
N ARG A 68 -4.63 11.63 1.14
CA ARG A 68 -5.74 12.50 0.71
C ARG A 68 -7.07 12.07 1.30
N LEU A 69 -7.38 10.76 1.25
CA LEU A 69 -8.60 10.22 1.84
C LEU A 69 -8.65 10.51 3.35
N LEU A 70 -7.57 10.19 4.08
CA LEU A 70 -7.48 10.43 5.51
C LEU A 70 -7.59 11.92 5.85
N SER A 71 -7.01 12.79 5.03
CA SER A 71 -7.13 14.25 5.20
C SER A 71 -8.56 14.73 4.99
N LYS A 72 -9.27 14.19 4.00
CA LYS A 72 -10.68 14.52 3.76
C LYS A 72 -11.58 14.05 4.90
N LEU A 73 -11.33 12.85 5.46
CA LEU A 73 -12.06 12.38 6.66
C LEU A 73 -11.85 13.31 7.86
N ARG A 74 -10.63 13.85 8.05
CA ARG A 74 -10.33 14.86 9.07
C ARG A 74 -11.05 16.18 8.84
N GLU A 75 -10.96 16.70 7.62
CA GLU A 75 -11.61 17.96 7.20
C GLU A 75 -13.12 17.92 7.48
N LEU A 76 -13.76 16.79 7.16
CA LEU A 76 -15.18 16.56 7.39
C LEU A 76 -15.53 16.13 8.82
N ARG A 77 -14.54 16.03 9.72
CA ARG A 77 -14.69 15.57 11.12
C ARG A 77 -15.31 14.17 11.25
N LEU A 78 -15.11 13.32 10.25
CA LEU A 78 -15.62 11.95 10.19
C LEU A 78 -14.64 10.91 10.76
N GLU A 79 -13.38 11.28 10.99
CA GLU A 79 -12.30 10.34 11.34
C GLU A 79 -12.61 9.46 12.56
N LYS A 80 -13.23 9.99 13.61
CA LYS A 80 -13.53 9.24 14.84
C LYS A 80 -14.70 8.27 14.68
N ASN A 81 -15.55 8.51 13.68
CA ASN A 81 -16.71 7.70 13.36
C ASN A 81 -16.53 6.90 12.06
N THR A 82 -15.28 6.73 11.60
CA THR A 82 -14.95 5.96 10.41
C THR A 82 -13.91 4.92 10.76
N ILE A 83 -14.20 3.65 10.46
CA ILE A 83 -13.21 2.58 10.51
C ILE A 83 -12.50 2.56 9.16
N VAL A 84 -11.17 2.68 9.17
CA VAL A 84 -10.36 2.55 7.96
C VAL A 84 -9.59 1.25 8.02
N VAL A 85 -9.77 0.41 7.00
CA VAL A 85 -9.04 -0.84 6.81
C VAL A 85 -8.18 -0.69 5.55
N TYR A 86 -6.86 -0.78 5.71
CA TYR A 86 -5.91 -0.81 4.61
C TYR A 86 -5.24 -2.19 4.56
N PHE A 87 -5.27 -2.85 3.41
CA PHE A 87 -4.66 -4.17 3.25
C PHE A 87 -4.21 -4.41 1.81
N SER A 88 -3.40 -5.46 1.62
CA SER A 88 -2.99 -5.96 0.30
C SER A 88 -3.58 -7.34 0.04
N ASP A 89 -3.92 -7.62 -1.22
CA ASP A 89 -4.58 -8.86 -1.65
C ASP A 89 -3.64 -10.10 -1.65
N ASN A 90 -2.37 -9.89 -1.92
CA ASN A 90 -1.32 -10.91 -1.96
C ASN A 90 0.07 -10.31 -1.76
N GLY A 91 1.08 -11.18 -1.62
CA GLY A 91 2.49 -10.81 -1.69
C GLY A 91 2.92 -10.23 -3.04
N PRO A 92 4.19 -9.78 -3.18
CA PRO A 92 4.63 -9.00 -4.33
C PRO A 92 4.60 -9.79 -5.65
N ASN A 93 4.20 -9.11 -6.73
CA ASN A 93 4.41 -9.60 -8.08
C ASN A 93 5.85 -9.33 -8.55
N GLY A 94 6.69 -10.37 -8.63
CA GLY A 94 8.11 -10.27 -8.98
C GLY A 94 9.04 -10.41 -7.77
N SER A 95 10.34 -10.57 -8.02
CA SER A 95 11.34 -10.68 -6.95
C SER A 95 11.72 -9.28 -6.45
N ARG A 96 11.25 -8.93 -5.25
CA ARG A 96 11.63 -7.74 -4.49
C ARG A 96 11.50 -8.05 -3.00
N TRP A 97 12.07 -7.22 -2.13
CA TRP A 97 12.02 -7.46 -0.69
C TRP A 97 10.59 -7.70 -0.19
N ASN A 98 10.45 -8.77 0.60
CA ASN A 98 9.21 -9.25 1.21
C ASN A 98 9.48 -9.73 2.65
N ASP A 99 10.39 -9.05 3.35
CA ASP A 99 10.87 -9.42 4.69
C ASP A 99 11.58 -10.78 4.76
N GLY A 100 12.21 -11.19 3.66
CA GLY A 100 12.93 -12.47 3.58
C GLY A 100 12.02 -13.70 3.57
N LEU A 101 10.71 -13.52 3.48
CA LEU A 101 9.73 -14.60 3.49
C LEU A 101 9.85 -15.47 2.22
N ARG A 102 9.55 -16.76 2.37
CA ARG A 102 9.56 -17.72 1.25
C ARG A 102 8.38 -17.47 0.32
N GLY A 103 8.61 -17.48 -0.99
CA GLY A 103 7.54 -17.34 -1.99
C GLY A 103 7.18 -15.89 -2.31
N ARG A 104 6.23 -15.73 -3.22
CA ARG A 104 5.72 -14.44 -3.74
C ARG A 104 4.31 -14.66 -4.31
N LYS A 105 3.71 -13.66 -4.97
CA LYS A 105 2.41 -13.80 -5.65
C LYS A 105 2.31 -15.13 -6.43
N GLY A 106 1.23 -15.88 -6.17
CA GLY A 106 0.96 -17.21 -6.74
C GLY A 106 1.48 -18.40 -5.93
N SER A 107 2.18 -18.17 -4.82
CA SER A 107 2.62 -19.20 -3.89
C SER A 107 1.74 -19.23 -2.63
N THR A 108 1.63 -20.41 -2.01
CA THR A 108 1.01 -20.63 -0.69
C THR A 108 1.97 -20.41 0.48
N ASP A 109 3.25 -20.13 0.20
CA ASP A 109 4.23 -19.80 1.23
C ASP A 109 4.01 -18.38 1.79
N GLU A 110 4.57 -18.08 2.97
CA GLU A 110 4.41 -16.81 3.70
C GLU A 110 4.58 -15.56 2.82
N GLY A 111 5.58 -15.53 1.94
CA GLY A 111 5.83 -14.38 1.06
C GLY A 111 4.78 -14.20 -0.05
N GLY A 112 3.91 -15.18 -0.28
CA GLY A 112 2.77 -15.10 -1.18
C GLY A 112 1.46 -14.73 -0.49
N VAL A 113 1.27 -15.14 0.77
CA VAL A 113 -0.02 -15.02 1.48
C VAL A 113 -0.01 -14.02 2.65
N ARG A 114 1.14 -13.73 3.25
CA ARG A 114 1.28 -12.75 4.34
C ARG A 114 1.41 -11.35 3.74
N SER A 115 0.41 -10.51 4.03
CA SER A 115 0.26 -9.17 3.47
C SER A 115 0.10 -8.11 4.58
N PRO A 116 0.43 -6.84 4.31
CA PRO A 116 0.12 -5.75 5.23
C PRO A 116 -1.39 -5.66 5.52
N LEU A 117 -1.72 -5.43 6.78
CA LEU A 117 -3.06 -5.09 7.26
C LEU A 117 -2.90 -4.00 8.33
N VAL A 118 -3.60 -2.89 8.16
CA VAL A 118 -3.69 -1.80 9.13
C VAL A 118 -5.17 -1.46 9.31
N ILE A 119 -5.60 -1.42 10.58
CA ILE A 119 -6.96 -1.02 10.94
C ILE A 119 -6.85 0.22 11.85
N SER A 120 -7.54 1.29 11.47
CA SER A 120 -7.59 2.53 12.24
C SER A 120 -9.03 2.83 12.64
N TRP A 121 -9.24 3.04 13.94
CA TRP A 121 -10.48 3.57 14.50
C TRP A 121 -10.14 4.47 15.70
N PRO A 122 -9.90 5.77 15.46
CA PRO A 122 -9.46 6.69 16.50
C PRO A 122 -10.43 6.76 17.68
N GLY A 123 -9.90 6.60 18.89
CA GLY A 123 -10.68 6.60 20.14
C GLY A 123 -11.23 5.23 20.55
N VAL A 124 -11.13 4.22 19.66
CA VAL A 124 -11.57 2.84 19.95
C VAL A 124 -10.38 1.88 19.93
N ILE A 125 -9.60 1.89 18.84
CA ILE A 125 -8.37 1.09 18.74
C ILE A 125 -7.20 1.89 19.31
N LYS A 126 -6.45 1.29 20.24
CA LYS A 126 -5.25 1.91 20.81
C LYS A 126 -4.20 2.10 19.72
N ALA A 127 -3.75 3.35 19.54
CA ALA A 127 -2.73 3.70 18.56
C ALA A 127 -1.42 2.93 18.79
N GLY A 128 -0.76 2.52 17.70
CA GLY A 128 0.53 1.84 17.75
C GLY A 128 0.50 0.39 18.23
N THR A 129 -0.68 -0.24 18.30
CA THR A 129 -0.79 -1.68 18.60
C THR A 129 -0.28 -2.50 17.42
N VAL A 130 0.56 -3.49 17.69
CA VAL A 130 1.14 -4.44 16.71
C VAL A 130 0.79 -5.86 17.13
#